data_AF-A0A521FW42-F1
#
_entry.id   AF-A0A521FW42-F1
#
_cell.length_a   1.000
_cell.length_b   1.000
_cell.length_c   1.000
_cell.angle_alpha   90.00
_cell.angle_beta   90.00
_cell.angle_gamma   90.00
#
_symmetry.space_group_name_H-M   'P 1'
#
loop_
_entity.id
_entity.type
_entity.pdbx_description
1 polymer ?
#
loop_
_entity_poly.entity_id
_entity_poly.type
_entity_poly.pdbx_seq_one_letter_code
_entity_poly.pdbx_strand_id
1 'polypeptide(L)' 'APDAAAALAALRKTRNRLLAESDWTQIPDAPVDQAAWVSYRQALRELPATVTDVFDPDWPTPPA' A
#
# COMPACT_ATOMS: atom_id res chain seq x y z
N ALA A 1 -27.12 -2.49 -0.52
CA ALA A 1 -25.80 -3.17 -0.44
C ALA A 1 -24.73 -2.09 -0.37
N PRO A 2 -23.63 -2.28 0.37
CA PRO A 2 -22.51 -1.34 0.29
C PRO A 2 -22.01 -1.25 -1.16
N ASP A 3 -21.65 -0.05 -1.59
CA ASP A 3 -21.21 0.20 -2.96
C ASP A 3 -19.75 -0.24 -3.14
N ALA A 4 -19.55 -1.32 -3.89
CA ALA A 4 -18.24 -1.86 -4.19
C ALA A 4 -17.36 -0.86 -4.97
N ALA A 5 -17.95 0.03 -5.78
CA ALA A 5 -17.19 1.06 -6.48
C ALA A 5 -16.62 2.10 -5.51
N ALA A 6 -17.42 2.54 -4.53
CA ALA A 6 -16.96 3.41 -3.45
C ALA A 6 -15.87 2.76 -2.58
N ALA A 7 -16.01 1.46 -2.26
CA ALA A 7 -14.99 0.73 -1.52
C ALA A 7 -13.66 0.61 -2.29
N LEU A 8 -13.72 0.33 -3.59
CA LEU A 8 -12.54 0.29 -4.46
C LEU A 8 -11.85 1.66 -4.56
N ALA A 9 -12.63 2.74 -4.63
CA ALA A 9 -12.09 4.10 -4.60
C ALA A 9 -11.38 4.41 -3.28
N ALA A 10 -11.97 4.01 -2.14
CA ALA A 10 -11.37 4.16 -0.82
C ALA A 10 -10.06 3.36 -0.69
N LEU A 11 -10.05 2.10 -1.15
CA LEU A 11 -8.85 1.26 -1.18
C LEU A 11 -7.72 1.92 -1.96
N ARG A 12 -8.00 2.40 -3.19
CA ARG A 12 -6.99 3.10 -4.02
C ARG A 12 -6.48 4.37 -3.34
N LYS A 13 -7.35 5.11 -2.65
CA LYS A 13 -6.96 6.29 -1.87
C LYS A 13 -6.01 5.92 -0.73
N THR A 14 -6.31 4.88 0.04
CA THR A 14 -5.45 4.39 1.12
C THR A 14 -4.10 3.92 0.59
N ARG A 15 -4.09 3.13 -0.48
CA ARG A 15 -2.86 2.69 -1.15
C ARG A 15 -1.98 3.87 -1.55
N ASN A 16 -2.57 4.87 -2.21
CA ASN A 16 -1.83 6.06 -2.65
C ASN A 16 -1.29 6.85 -1.46
N ARG A 17 -2.04 6.96 -0.36
CA ARG A 17 -1.56 7.57 0.90
C ARG A 17 -0.35 6.83 1.46
N LEU A 18 -0.42 5.50 1.61
CA LEU A 18 0.68 4.69 2.14
C LEU A 18 1.93 4.74 1.25
N LEU A 19 1.75 4.81 -0.08
CA LEU A 19 2.84 5.06 -1.01
C LEU A 19 3.42 6.48 -0.87
N ALA A 20 2.61 7.50 -0.61
CA ALA A 20 3.16 8.85 -0.37
C ALA A 20 3.94 8.90 0.96
N GLU A 21 3.39 8.31 2.02
CA GLU A 21 4.00 8.30 3.36
C GLU A 21 5.33 7.54 3.42
N SER A 22 5.49 6.51 2.58
CA SER A 22 6.72 5.73 2.49
C SER A 22 7.65 6.17 1.37
N ASP A 23 7.39 7.28 0.67
CA ASP A 23 8.16 7.67 -0.51
C ASP A 23 9.62 8.02 -0.18
N TRP A 24 9.83 8.68 0.96
CA TRP A 24 11.15 9.08 1.45
C TRP A 24 12.10 7.88 1.68
N THR A 25 11.56 6.68 1.92
CA THR A 25 12.34 5.44 2.15
C THR A 25 13.01 4.93 0.88
N GLN A 26 12.65 5.47 -0.28
CA GLN A 26 13.17 5.05 -1.59
C GLN A 26 14.37 5.88 -2.04
N ILE A 27 14.74 6.90 -1.28
CA ILE A 27 15.92 7.72 -1.54
C ILE A 27 17.16 6.90 -1.18
N PRO A 28 18.23 6.87 -2.01
CA PRO A 28 19.42 6.05 -1.76
C PRO A 28 20.10 6.28 -0.40
N ASP A 29 19.97 7.48 0.16
CA ASP A 29 20.56 7.87 1.44
C ASP A 29 19.60 7.70 2.64
N ALA A 30 18.42 7.10 2.43
CA ALA A 30 17.45 6.89 3.50
C ALA A 30 18.01 5.91 4.55
N PRO A 31 17.99 6.26 5.85
CA PRO A 31 18.56 5.45 6.93
C PRO A 31 17.62 4.31 7.36
N VAL A 32 17.17 3.48 6.42
CA VAL A 32 16.21 2.38 6.63
C VAL A 32 16.65 1.13 5.87
N ASP A 33 16.01 -0.02 6.15
CA ASP A 33 16.16 -1.21 5.30
C ASP A 33 15.45 -1.00 3.96
N GLN A 34 16.20 -0.57 2.95
CA GLN A 34 15.67 -0.29 1.62
C GLN A 34 15.00 -1.51 0.97
N ALA A 35 15.55 -2.71 1.18
CA ALA A 35 15.00 -3.92 0.56
C ALA A 35 13.62 -4.26 1.15
N ALA A 36 13.48 -4.11 2.48
CA ALA A 36 12.19 -4.28 3.15
C ALA A 36 11.16 -3.24 2.68
N TRP A 37 11.56 -1.97 2.56
CA TRP A 37 10.67 -0.89 2.11
C TRP A 37 10.28 -1.01 0.63
N VAL A 38 11.19 -1.47 -0.24
CA VAL A 38 10.86 -1.81 -1.64
C VAL A 38 9.82 -2.91 -1.70
N SER A 39 9.98 -3.98 -0.90
CA SER A 39 9.04 -5.10 -0.85
C SER A 39 7.66 -4.68 -0.34
N TYR A 40 7.63 -3.87 0.74
CA TYR A 40 6.40 -3.28 1.27
C TYR A 40 5.66 -2.44 0.22
N ARG A 41 6.37 -1.55 -0.48
CA ARG A 41 5.76 -0.70 -1.52
C ARG A 41 5.33 -1.49 -2.74
N GLN A 42 6.01 -2.58 -3.07
CA GLN A 42 5.59 -3.49 -4.14
C GLN A 42 4.25 -4.14 -3.80
N ALA A 43 4.12 -4.69 -2.58
CA ALA A 43 2.86 -5.26 -2.09
C ALA A 43 1.71 -4.23 -2.10
N LEU A 44 1.98 -2.96 -1.73
CA LEU A 44 0.97 -1.89 -1.86
C LEU A 44 0.53 -1.68 -3.31
N ARG A 45 1.44 -1.68 -4.29
CA ARG A 45 1.12 -1.43 -5.71
C ARG A 45 0.31 -2.57 -6.34
N GLU A 46 0.45 -3.78 -5.82
CA GLU A 46 -0.33 -4.94 -6.25
C GLU A 46 -1.82 -4.78 -5.88
N LEU A 47 -2.15 -3.95 -4.88
CA LEU A 47 -3.53 -3.59 -4.56
C LEU A 47 -4.11 -2.65 -5.64
N PRO A 48 -5.35 -2.88 -6.13
CA PRO A 48 -6.36 -3.83 -5.62
C PRO A 48 -6.37 -5.22 -6.26
N ALA A 49 -5.44 -5.54 -7.17
CA ALA A 49 -5.53 -6.76 -8.00
C ALA A 49 -5.41 -8.07 -7.19
N THR A 50 -4.80 -8.02 -6.00
CA THR A 50 -4.60 -9.17 -5.12
C THR A 50 -5.67 -9.30 -4.02
N VAL A 51 -6.62 -8.37 -3.92
CA VAL A 51 -7.63 -8.33 -2.85
C VAL A 51 -8.85 -9.16 -3.22
N THR A 52 -9.23 -10.07 -2.32
CA THR A 52 -10.46 -10.89 -2.47
C THR A 52 -11.70 -10.15 -1.97
N ASP A 53 -11.58 -9.38 -0.88
CA ASP A 53 -12.64 -8.53 -0.33
C ASP A 53 -12.20 -7.06 -0.27
N VAL A 54 -12.81 -6.20 -1.09
CA VAL A 54 -12.50 -4.76 -1.13
C VAL A 54 -12.92 -4.01 0.13
N PHE A 55 -13.77 -4.61 0.97
CA PHE A 55 -14.18 -4.04 2.26
C PHE A 55 -13.19 -4.38 3.39
N ASP A 56 -12.39 -5.43 3.22
CA ASP A 56 -11.35 -5.85 4.16
C ASP A 56 -10.05 -6.24 3.43
N PRO A 57 -9.33 -5.26 2.84
CA PRO A 57 -8.09 -5.54 2.15
C PRO A 57 -6.94 -5.87 3.11
N ASP A 58 -6.23 -6.95 2.84
CA ASP A 58 -4.99 -7.31 3.54
C ASP A 58 -3.87 -6.29 3.22
N TRP A 59 -3.58 -5.40 4.17
CA TRP A 59 -2.49 -4.43 4.03
C TRP A 59 -1.15 -5.02 4.47
N PRO A 60 -0.06 -4.80 3.71
CA PRO A 60 1.27 -5.15 4.18
C PRO A 60 1.60 -4.32 5.42
N THR A 61 2.37 -4.89 6.35
CA THR A 61 2.85 -4.19 7.54
C THR A 61 4.10 -3.38 7.19
N PRO A 62 4.19 -2.09 7.56
CA PRO A 62 5.38 -1.29 7.30
C PRO A 62 6.60 -1.88 8.03
N PRO A 63 7.79 -1.87 7.40
CA PRO A 63 9.04 -2.21 8.07
C PRO A 63 9.40 -1.23 9.19
N ALA A 64 10.35 -1.64 10.05
CA ALA A 64 10.93 -0.79 11.08
C ALA A 64 11.95 0.22 10.52
#